data_AF-A0A350M2B0-F1
#
_entry.id   AF-A0A350M2B0-F1
#
_cell.length_a   1.000
_cell.length_b   1.000
_cell.length_c   1.000
_cell.angle_alpha   90.00
_cell.angle_beta   90.00
_cell.angle_gamma   90.00
#
_symmetry.space_group_name_H-M   'P 1'
#
loop_
_entity.id
_entity.type
_entity.pdbx_description
1 polymer ?
#
loop_
_entity_poly.entity_id
_entity_poly.type
_entity_poly.pdbx_seq_one_letter_code
_entity_poly.pdbx_strand_id
1 'polypeptide(L)'
;MIPYFTYDLILHLIIFQTVIFLIFVSNVLIIRYTRRYTPPDVFPKVSILVPARNEEKNIAKCVKSLLALDYPDFEVLVLDD
;
A
#
# COMPACT_ATOMS: atom_id res chain seq x y z
N MET A 1 -5.19 31.94 39.37
CA MET A 1 -4.10 30.99 39.06
C MET A 1 -4.57 29.85 38.16
N ILE A 2 -5.73 29.24 38.43
CA ILE A 2 -6.37 28.17 37.63
C ILE A 2 -6.64 28.54 36.15
N PRO A 3 -7.09 29.76 35.76
CA PRO A 3 -7.42 30.04 34.36
C PRO A 3 -6.19 30.06 33.44
N TYR A 4 -5.03 30.52 33.93
CA TYR A 4 -3.79 30.52 33.13
C TYR A 4 -3.34 29.10 32.78
N PHE A 5 -3.51 28.15 33.70
CA PHE A 5 -3.21 26.74 33.47
C PHE A 5 -4.13 26.12 32.40
N THR A 6 -5.42 26.49 32.39
CA THR A 6 -6.35 26.00 31.37
C THR A 6 -6.07 26.58 29.99
N TYR A 7 -5.68 27.85 29.88
CA TYR A 7 -5.32 28.45 28.58
C TYR A 7 -4.05 27.83 28.01
N ASP A 8 -3.05 27.60 28.84
CA ASP A 8 -1.81 26.95 28.41
C ASP A 8 -2.07 25.52 27.89
N LEU A 9 -2.87 24.72 28.62
CA LEU A 9 -3.25 23.37 28.18
C LEU A 9 -4.04 23.39 26.86
N ILE A 10 -4.99 24.32 26.72
CA ILE A 10 -5.78 24.47 25.49
C ILE A 10 -4.87 24.83 24.31
N LEU A 11 -3.90 25.73 24.48
CA LEU A 11 -2.96 26.10 23.44
C LEU A 11 -2.11 24.90 22.99
N HIS A 12 -1.58 24.12 23.93
CA HIS A 12 -0.80 22.91 23.61
C HIS A 12 -1.64 21.87 22.86
N LEU A 13 -2.90 21.66 23.26
CA LEU A 13 -3.81 20.74 22.56
C LEU A 13 -4.13 21.22 21.13
N ILE A 14 -4.35 22.52 20.94
CA ILE A 14 -4.59 23.09 19.60
C ILE A 14 -3.35 22.91 18.71
N ILE A 15 -2.15 23.17 19.25
CA ILE A 15 -0.89 22.97 18.52
C ILE A 15 -0.71 21.50 18.14
N PHE A 16 -0.95 20.59 19.08
CA PHE A 16 -0.84 19.16 18.83
C PHE A 16 -1.83 18.69 17.74
N GLN A 17 -3.09 19.13 17.84
CA GLN A 17 -4.13 18.78 16.86
C GLN A 17 -3.84 19.34 15.47
N THR A 18 -3.32 20.57 15.38
CA THR A 18 -2.95 21.19 14.10
C THR A 18 -1.77 20.48 13.45
N VAL A 19 -0.77 20.06 14.23
CA VAL A 19 0.36 19.26 13.71
C VAL A 19 -0.13 17.92 13.15
N ILE A 20 -0.97 17.19 13.90
CA ILE A 20 -1.55 15.92 13.41
C ILE A 20 -2.35 16.13 12.13
N PHE A 21 -3.18 17.17 12.10
CA PHE A 21 -4.00 17.48 10.93
C PHE A 21 -3.14 17.78 9.70
N LEU A 22 -2.05 18.53 9.86
CA LEU A 22 -1.11 18.82 8.77
C LEU A 22 -0.43 17.54 8.26
N ILE A 23 -0.01 16.64 9.15
CA ILE A 23 0.57 15.34 8.77
C ILE A 23 -0.46 14.51 7.98
N PHE A 24 -1.70 14.47 8.46
CA PHE A 24 -2.78 13.75 7.78
C PHE A 24 -3.04 14.31 6.37
N VAL A 25 -3.19 15.63 6.25
CA VAL A 25 -3.39 16.29 4.95
C VAL A 25 -2.19 16.04 4.04
N SER A 26 -0.97 16.18 4.53
CA SER A 26 0.25 15.91 3.78
C SER A 26 0.28 14.48 3.25
N ASN A 27 0.03 13.47 4.10
CA ASN A 27 -0.01 12.07 3.68
C ASN A 27 -1.10 11.82 2.62
N VAL A 28 -2.29 12.39 2.78
CA VAL A 28 -3.38 12.25 1.80
C VAL A 28 -2.98 12.89 0.47
N LEU A 29 -2.36 14.07 0.48
CA LEU A 29 -1.90 14.74 -0.73
C LEU A 29 -0.77 13.98 -1.42
N ILE A 30 0.21 13.47 -0.65
CA ILE A 30 1.33 12.68 -1.17
C ILE A 30 0.83 11.40 -1.83
N ILE A 31 -0.03 10.62 -1.15
CA ILE A 31 -0.59 9.37 -1.71
C ILE A 31 -1.41 9.64 -2.98
N ARG A 32 -2.15 10.75 -3.02
CA ARG A 32 -2.88 11.17 -4.22
C ARG A 32 -1.94 11.57 -5.36
N TYR A 33 -0.80 12.17 -5.05
CA TYR A 33 0.20 12.57 -6.04
C TYR A 33 0.96 11.36 -6.61
N THR A 34 1.36 10.41 -5.76
CA THR A 34 2.08 9.19 -6.17
C THR A 34 1.22 8.18 -6.91
N ARG A 35 -0.11 8.39 -6.97
CA ARG A 35 -1.03 7.54 -7.73
C ARG A 35 -0.98 7.75 -9.25
N ARG A 36 -0.10 8.61 -9.76
CA ARG A 36 0.14 8.73 -11.21
C ARG A 36 1.06 7.61 -11.68
N TYR A 37 0.50 6.40 -11.79
CA TYR A 37 1.08 5.35 -12.60
C TYR A 37 0.61 5.55 -14.03
N THR A 38 1.49 6.03 -14.90
CA THR A 38 1.25 5.94 -16.34
C THR A 38 1.56 4.51 -16.74
N PRO A 39 0.60 3.74 -17.28
CA PRO A 39 0.90 2.42 -17.80
C PRO A 39 1.99 2.54 -18.87
N PRO A 40 2.99 1.65 -18.88
CA PRO A 40 4.04 1.69 -19.88
C PRO A 40 3.43 1.48 -21.27
N ASP A 41 4.00 2.15 -22.28
CA ASP A 41 3.56 2.00 -23.68
C ASP A 41 3.77 0.58 -24.20
N VAL A 42 4.71 -0.16 -23.60
CA VAL A 42 5.03 -1.55 -23.91
C VAL A 42 5.03 -2.35 -22.62
N PHE A 43 4.26 -3.44 -22.59
CA PHE A 43 4.24 -4.39 -21.49
C PHE A 43 5.32 -5.47 -21.73
N PRO A 44 6.43 -5.50 -20.98
CA PRO A 44 7.43 -6.55 -21.12
C PRO A 44 6.90 -7.89 -20.64
N LYS A 45 7.49 -8.99 -21.12
CA LYS A 45 7.18 -10.32 -20.57
C LYS A 45 7.57 -10.39 -19.09
N VAL A 46 6.65 -10.82 -18.23
CA VAL A 46 6.87 -10.96 -16.78
C VAL A 46 6.88 -12.44 -16.37
N SER A 47 7.88 -12.86 -15.59
CA SER A 47 7.93 -14.21 -15.02
C SER A 47 7.63 -14.17 -13.52
N ILE A 48 6.55 -14.83 -13.11
CA ILE A 48 6.10 -14.92 -11.72
C ILE A 48 6.56 -16.25 -11.15
N LEU A 49 7.53 -16.22 -10.24
CA LEU A 49 8.02 -17.42 -9.55
C LEU A 49 7.22 -17.63 -8.25
N VAL A 50 6.63 -18.81 -8.10
CA VAL A 50 5.79 -19.18 -6.96
C VAL A 50 6.43 -20.36 -6.24
N PRO A 51 7.15 -20.15 -5.13
CA PRO A 51 7.60 -21.26 -4.28
C PRO A 51 6.40 -21.90 -3.58
N ALA A 52 6.29 -23.23 -3.64
CA ALA A 52 5.10 -23.98 -3.23
C ALA A 52 5.40 -25.12 -2.25
N ARG A 53 6.28 -24.90 -1.27
CA ARG A 53 6.62 -25.92 -0.27
C ARG A 53 5.47 -26.16 0.73
N ASN A 54 4.95 -27.39 0.81
CA ASN A 54 3.80 -27.75 1.64
C ASN A 54 2.51 -26.93 1.37
N GLU A 55 2.39 -26.32 0.18
CA GLU A 55 1.27 -25.43 -0.18
C GLU A 55 0.16 -26.14 -0.98
N GLU A 56 0.11 -27.48 -0.97
CA GLU A 56 -0.84 -28.30 -1.75
C GLU A 56 -2.31 -27.81 -1.67
N LYS A 57 -2.72 -27.32 -0.49
CA LYS A 57 -4.09 -26.84 -0.24
C LYS A 57 -4.37 -25.45 -0.80
N ASN A 58 -3.34 -24.61 -0.96
CA ASN A 58 -3.48 -23.20 -1.35
C ASN A 58 -2.97 -22.91 -2.75
N ILE A 59 -2.02 -23.71 -3.26
CA ILE A 59 -1.32 -23.45 -4.52
C ILE A 59 -2.29 -23.34 -5.69
N ALA A 60 -3.31 -24.20 -5.74
CA ALA A 60 -4.34 -24.14 -6.78
C ALA A 60 -5.14 -22.82 -6.77
N LYS A 61 -5.45 -22.28 -5.58
CA LYS A 61 -6.14 -21.00 -5.44
C LYS A 61 -5.21 -19.84 -5.82
N CYS A 62 -3.94 -19.92 -5.42
CA CYS A 62 -2.92 -18.93 -5.73
C CYS A 62 -2.71 -18.83 -7.25
N VAL A 63 -2.45 -19.96 -7.92
CA VAL A 63 -2.25 -20.00 -9.38
C VAL A 63 -3.49 -19.52 -10.12
N LYS A 64 -4.70 -19.92 -9.71
CA LYS A 64 -5.94 -19.39 -10.31
C LYS A 64 -6.05 -17.87 -10.19
N SER A 65 -5.63 -17.30 -9.07
CA SER A 65 -5.61 -15.85 -8.87
C SER A 65 -4.56 -15.17 -9.74
N LEU A 66 -3.39 -15.78 -9.92
CA LEU A 66 -2.31 -15.24 -10.77
C LEU A 66 -2.68 -15.28 -12.25
N LEU A 67 -3.35 -16.35 -12.70
CA LEU A 67 -3.83 -16.46 -14.08
C LEU A 67 -4.99 -15.52 -14.40
N ALA A 68 -5.63 -14.92 -13.39
CA ALA A 68 -6.70 -13.93 -13.56
C ALA A 68 -6.18 -12.48 -13.67
N LEU A 69 -4.86 -12.27 -13.71
CA LEU A 69 -4.25 -10.95 -13.91
C LEU A 69 -4.54 -10.43 -15.32
N ASP A 70 -4.88 -9.15 -15.42
CA ASP A 70 -5.11 -8.43 -16.69
C ASP A 70 -3.78 -7.95 -17.33
N TYR A 71 -2.74 -8.77 -17.24
CA TYR A 71 -1.42 -8.48 -17.81
C TYR A 71 -1.25 -9.27 -19.12
N PRO A 72 -0.80 -8.64 -20.22
CA PRO A 72 -0.89 -9.25 -21.54
C PRO A 72 0.10 -10.40 -21.78
N ASP A 73 1.32 -10.35 -21.22
CA ASP A 73 2.35 -11.35 -21.46
C ASP A 73 3.09 -11.71 -20.16
N PHE A 74 2.68 -12.80 -19.52
CA PHE A 74 3.33 -13.29 -18.32
C PHE A 74 3.31 -14.81 -18.24
N GLU A 75 4.25 -15.35 -17.47
CA GLU A 75 4.35 -16.77 -17.14
C GLU A 75 4.33 -16.97 -15.62
N VAL A 76 3.80 -18.11 -15.18
CA VAL A 76 3.77 -18.51 -13.77
C VAL A 76 4.57 -19.79 -13.62
N LEU A 77 5.66 -19.72 -12.87
CA LEU A 77 6.59 -20.83 -12.62
C LEU A 77 6.43 -21.28 -11.17
N VAL A 78 5.78 -22.42 -10.96
CA VAL A 78 5.63 -23.00 -9.62
C VAL A 78 6.86 -23.84 -9.31
N LEU A 79 7.55 -23.49 -8.23
CA LEU A 79 8.72 -24.19 -7.73
C LEU A 79 8.29 -25.07 -6.56
N ASP A 80 8.37 -26.37 -6.76
CA ASP A 80 8.15 -27.38 -5.72
C ASP A 80 9.50 -27.76 -5.11
N ASP A 81 9.61 -27.71 -3.78
CA ASP A 81 10.78 -28.11 -2.97
C ASP A 81 10.35 -29.12 -1.90
#